data_AF-A0A177A9A4-F1
#
_entry.id   AF-A0A177A9A4-F1
#
_cell.length_a   1.000
_cell.length_b   1.000
_cell.length_c   1.000
_cell.angle_alpha   90.00
_cell.angle_beta   90.00
_cell.angle_gamma   90.00
#
_symmetry.space_group_name_H-M   'P 1'
#
loop_
_entity.id
_entity.type
_entity.pdbx_description
1 polymer ?
#
loop_
_entity_poly.entity_id
_entity_poly.type
_entity_poly.pdbx_seq_one_letter_code
_entity_poly.pdbx_strand_id
1 'polypeptide(L)'
;MNASSICPLLAAAALVGLAAAKSKIKIVPLGDSITEITCWRTCLWDDLQADGVTNSFETARAIRAGTCTIHEGHSGYLAINIANTNLQGWLASAKPDVVMFMLGTNDVSQGKSSTVIMASYTKMVQLMRASNRI
;
A
#
# COMPACT_ATOMS: atom_id res chain seq x y z
N MET A 1 -0.14 -46.44 42.51
CA MET A 1 0.74 -45.26 42.55
C MET A 1 1.65 -45.32 41.33
N ASN A 2 1.52 -44.36 40.42
CA ASN A 2 2.60 -43.71 39.68
C ASN A 2 1.95 -42.87 38.56
N ALA A 3 1.81 -41.57 38.83
CA ALA A 3 1.51 -40.59 37.80
C ALA A 3 2.81 -40.33 37.02
N SER A 4 2.78 -40.54 35.72
CA SER A 4 3.88 -40.21 34.81
C SER A 4 4.09 -38.68 34.79
N SER A 5 5.27 -38.24 35.21
CA SER A 5 5.72 -36.85 35.08
C SER A 5 5.94 -36.50 33.61
N ILE A 6 5.00 -35.76 33.03
CA ILE A 6 5.16 -35.13 31.72
C ILE A 6 6.08 -33.92 31.91
N CYS A 7 7.20 -33.94 31.19
CA CYS A 7 8.27 -32.94 31.22
C CYS A 7 7.75 -31.54 30.83
N PRO A 8 7.92 -30.49 31.68
CA PRO A 8 7.39 -29.15 31.40
C PRO A 8 8.12 -28.41 30.27
N LEU A 9 9.24 -28.93 29.74
CA LEU A 9 10.00 -28.27 28.68
C LEU A 9 9.31 -28.28 27.30
N LEU A 10 8.39 -29.22 27.04
CA LEU A 10 7.68 -29.28 25.75
C LEU A 10 6.53 -28.26 25.64
N ALA A 11 5.99 -27.78 26.77
CA ALA A 11 4.91 -26.79 26.77
C ALA A 11 5.42 -25.36 26.46
N ALA A 12 6.68 -25.05 26.77
CA ALA A 12 7.26 -23.73 26.54
C ALA A 12 7.60 -23.46 25.06
N ALA A 13 7.96 -24.49 24.28
CA ALA A 13 8.29 -24.33 22.86
C ALA A 13 7.06 -24.03 21.96
N ALA A 14 5.86 -24.44 22.38
CA ALA A 14 4.62 -24.19 21.65
C ALA A 14 4.12 -22.74 21.77
N LEU A 15 4.50 -22.03 22.84
CA LEU A 15 4.11 -20.63 23.06
C LEU A 15 5.02 -19.62 22.33
N VAL A 16 6.25 -20.00 21.98
CA VAL A 16 7.20 -19.12 21.28
C VAL A 16 6.95 -19.10 19.75
N GLY A 17 6.26 -20.11 19.21
CA GLY A 17 5.98 -20.21 17.76
C GLY A 17 4.73 -19.48 17.26
N LEU A 18 3.84 -19.00 18.15
CA LEU A 18 2.53 -18.45 17.75
C LEU A 18 2.48 -16.92 17.59
N ALA A 19 3.56 -16.21 17.91
CA ALA A 19 3.65 -14.78 17.59
C ALA A 19 4.27 -14.61 16.20
N ALA A 20 3.63 -15.16 15.16
CA ALA A 20 3.82 -14.63 13.82
C ALA A 20 3.33 -13.18 13.89
N ALA A 21 4.27 -12.23 14.01
CA ALA A 21 3.95 -10.82 13.99
C ALA A 21 3.14 -10.56 12.72
N LYS A 22 1.85 -10.21 12.88
CA LYS A 22 0.97 -9.91 11.75
C LYS A 22 1.65 -8.79 10.96
N SER A 23 2.08 -9.08 9.74
CA SER A 23 2.75 -8.08 8.91
C SER A 23 1.81 -6.90 8.75
N LYS A 24 2.31 -5.71 9.08
CA LYS A 24 1.54 -4.48 8.90
C LYS A 24 1.25 -4.29 7.41
N ILE A 25 0.04 -3.84 7.12
CA ILE A 25 -0.44 -3.57 5.76
C ILE A 25 0.25 -2.32 5.23
N LYS A 26 0.90 -2.44 4.08
CA LYS A 26 1.49 -1.33 3.33
C LYS A 26 0.48 -0.79 2.33
N ILE A 27 -0.07 0.39 2.62
CA ILE A 27 -0.89 1.15 1.67
C ILE A 27 0.02 2.11 0.91
N VAL A 28 -0.11 2.17 -0.41
CA VAL A 28 0.57 3.15 -1.26
C VAL A 28 -0.46 4.06 -1.94
N PRO A 29 -0.53 5.35 -1.54
CA PRO A 29 -1.23 6.38 -2.30
C PRO A 29 -0.48 6.70 -3.58
N LEU A 30 -0.97 6.24 -4.72
CA LEU A 30 -0.40 6.49 -6.05
C LEU A 30 -1.21 7.58 -6.76
N GLY A 31 -0.56 8.57 -7.38
CA GLY A 31 -1.33 9.54 -8.13
C GLY A 31 -0.54 10.64 -8.81
N ASP A 32 -1.25 11.69 -9.20
CA ASP A 32 -0.68 12.92 -9.73
C ASP A 32 -0.57 14.00 -8.63
N SER A 33 -0.65 15.28 -9.01
CA SER A 33 -0.63 16.41 -8.08
C SER A 33 -1.73 16.33 -7.03
N ILE A 34 -2.89 15.75 -7.35
CA ILE A 34 -3.99 15.58 -6.39
C ILE A 34 -3.54 14.69 -5.21
N THR A 35 -2.62 13.74 -5.44
CA THR A 35 -2.04 12.95 -4.36
C THR A 35 -0.86 13.64 -3.70
N GLU A 36 0.02 14.29 -4.47
CA GLU A 36 1.25 14.92 -3.97
C GLU A 36 0.98 16.16 -3.10
N ILE A 37 0.28 17.16 -3.64
CA ILE A 37 0.23 18.50 -3.04
C ILE A 37 -1.02 18.75 -2.18
N THR A 38 -1.84 17.73 -1.96
CA THR A 38 -3.02 17.82 -1.10
C THR A 38 -2.86 16.98 0.17
N CYS A 39 -3.78 17.14 1.13
CA CYS A 39 -3.68 16.55 2.46
C CYS A 39 -4.86 15.61 2.84
N TRP A 40 -5.62 15.10 1.86
CA TRP A 40 -6.67 14.10 2.15
C TRP A 40 -6.09 12.85 2.86
N ARG A 41 -4.80 12.55 2.64
CA ARG A 41 -4.07 11.47 3.31
C ARG A 41 -4.06 11.66 4.82
N THR A 42 -3.87 12.89 5.30
CA THR A 42 -3.93 13.17 6.75
C THR A 42 -5.33 12.92 7.29
N CYS A 43 -6.39 13.33 6.58
CA CYS A 43 -7.76 13.04 6.98
C CYS A 43 -8.01 11.53 7.09
N LEU A 44 -7.54 10.75 6.10
CA LEU A 44 -7.61 9.28 6.16
C LEU A 44 -6.84 8.72 7.37
N TRP A 45 -5.71 9.31 7.75
CA TRP A 45 -5.01 8.90 8.97
C TRP A 45 -5.84 9.12 10.22
N ASP A 46 -6.45 10.30 10.32
CA ASP A 46 -7.24 10.70 11.47
C ASP A 46 -8.46 9.78 11.63
N ASP A 47 -9.09 9.40 10.51
CA ASP A 47 -10.18 8.40 10.49
C ASP A 47 -9.68 7.02 10.98
N LEU A 48 -8.55 6.53 10.45
CA LEU A 48 -7.96 5.25 10.89
C LEU A 48 -7.55 5.27 12.38
N GLN A 49 -7.16 6.44 12.89
CA GLN A 49 -6.86 6.64 14.30
C GLN A 49 -8.12 6.63 15.15
N ALA A 50 -9.17 7.34 14.73
CA ALA A 50 -10.47 7.35 15.41
C ALA A 50 -11.07 5.93 15.51
N ASP A 51 -10.87 5.11 14.47
CA ASP A 51 -11.31 3.71 14.44
C ASP A 51 -10.39 2.74 15.21
N GLY A 52 -9.26 3.22 15.75
CA GLY A 52 -8.34 2.39 16.53
C GLY A 52 -7.56 1.33 15.73
N VAL A 53 -7.50 1.45 14.39
CA VAL A 53 -6.93 0.43 13.49
C VAL A 53 -5.51 0.72 13.02
N THR A 54 -4.92 1.86 13.36
CA THR A 54 -3.58 2.31 12.93
C THR A 54 -2.45 1.29 13.17
N ASN A 55 -2.56 0.44 14.20
CA ASN A 55 -1.60 -0.62 14.49
C ASN A 55 -1.51 -1.70 13.39
N SER A 56 -2.51 -1.78 12.52
CA SER A 56 -2.55 -2.70 11.38
C SER A 56 -1.76 -2.22 10.17
N PHE A 57 -1.30 -0.96 10.13
CA PHE A 57 -0.72 -0.33 8.94
C PHE A 57 0.75 0.08 9.13
N GLU A 58 1.53 0.01 8.05
CA GLU A 58 2.94 0.42 8.05
C GLU A 58 3.08 1.93 7.79
N THR A 59 3.18 2.69 8.88
CA THR A 59 3.24 4.16 8.85
C THR A 59 4.44 4.76 8.11
N ALA A 60 5.48 3.98 7.80
CA ALA A 60 6.68 4.50 7.10
C ALA A 60 6.47 4.74 5.60
N ARG A 61 5.46 4.13 4.98
CA ARG A 61 5.14 4.32 3.55
C ARG A 61 3.67 4.65 3.28
N ALA A 62 2.83 4.65 4.31
CA ALA A 62 1.41 4.43 4.15
C ALA A 62 0.52 5.39 4.94
N ILE A 63 0.90 6.66 5.09
CA ILE A 63 0.12 7.71 5.78
C ILE A 63 0.50 7.83 7.28
N ARG A 64 0.73 9.06 7.76
CA ARG A 64 1.06 9.41 9.15
C ARG A 64 0.35 10.71 9.55
N ALA A 65 0.05 10.85 10.85
CA ALA A 65 -0.49 12.06 11.45
C ALA A 65 0.38 13.28 11.13
N GLY A 66 -0.26 14.37 10.69
CA GLY A 66 0.39 15.68 10.51
C GLY A 66 1.41 15.76 9.37
N THR A 67 1.59 14.71 8.55
CA THR A 67 2.56 14.73 7.45
C THR A 67 1.90 14.36 6.12
N CYS A 68 1.82 15.33 5.21
CA CYS A 68 1.41 15.09 3.83
C CYS A 68 2.59 14.60 2.95
N THR A 69 3.66 14.05 3.53
CA THR A 69 4.97 13.91 2.84
C THR A 69 5.26 12.53 2.25
N ILE A 70 4.52 11.48 2.63
CA ILE A 70 4.78 10.11 2.14
C ILE A 70 3.67 9.68 1.19
N HIS A 71 4.03 9.49 -0.09
CA HIS A 71 3.14 9.10 -1.18
C HIS A 71 3.95 8.66 -2.42
N GLU A 72 3.25 8.04 -3.37
CA GLU A 72 3.65 7.88 -4.77
C GLU A 72 2.81 8.80 -5.68
N GLY A 73 2.48 10.01 -5.18
CA GLY A 73 1.95 11.12 -5.97
C GLY A 73 3.05 11.88 -6.72
N HIS A 74 2.83 12.20 -8.00
CA HIS A 74 3.80 12.91 -8.86
C HIS A 74 3.09 13.95 -9.76
N SER A 75 3.27 15.24 -9.48
CA SER A 75 2.61 16.33 -10.19
C SER A 75 2.91 16.32 -11.69
N GLY A 76 1.87 16.46 -12.50
CA GLY A 76 1.97 16.45 -13.96
C GLY A 76 2.14 15.06 -14.58
N TYR A 77 2.25 13.98 -13.79
CA TYR A 77 2.39 12.65 -14.34
C TYR A 77 1.08 12.15 -14.95
N LEU A 78 1.22 11.41 -16.06
CA LEU A 78 0.13 10.76 -16.76
C LEU A 78 0.00 9.31 -16.31
N ALA A 79 -1.23 8.80 -16.26
CA ALA A 79 -1.50 7.37 -16.08
C ALA A 79 -0.75 6.54 -17.13
N ILE A 80 -0.72 7.02 -18.38
CA ILE A 80 -0.02 6.38 -19.50
C ILE A 80 1.48 6.22 -19.19
N ASN A 81 2.14 7.27 -18.70
CA ASN A 81 3.58 7.22 -18.42
C ASN A 81 3.84 6.30 -17.22
N ILE A 82 3.09 6.46 -16.14
CA ILE A 82 3.21 5.62 -14.94
C ILE A 82 3.10 4.14 -15.29
N ALA A 83 2.11 3.75 -16.09
CA ALA A 83 1.88 2.37 -16.52
C ALA A 83 3.02 1.80 -17.39
N ASN A 84 3.74 2.65 -18.11
CA ASN A 84 4.74 2.24 -19.09
C ASN A 84 6.17 2.26 -18.56
N THR A 85 6.51 3.20 -17.68
CA THR A 85 7.92 3.45 -17.32
C THR A 85 8.20 3.39 -15.82
N ASN A 86 7.22 3.65 -14.95
CA ASN A 86 7.51 3.90 -13.54
C ASN A 86 7.01 2.80 -12.61
N LEU A 87 5.77 2.35 -12.81
CA LEU A 87 5.03 1.56 -11.83
C LEU A 87 5.75 0.27 -11.42
N GLN A 88 6.38 -0.43 -12.37
CA GLN A 88 7.07 -1.69 -12.06
C GLN A 88 8.23 -1.51 -11.07
N GLY A 89 9.01 -0.43 -11.21
CA GLY A 89 10.09 -0.11 -10.27
C GLY A 89 9.56 0.27 -8.89
N TRP A 90 8.49 1.08 -8.85
CA TRP A 90 7.83 1.47 -7.60
C TRP A 90 7.23 0.27 -6.86
N LEU A 91 6.59 -0.67 -7.57
CA LEU A 91 6.06 -1.90 -6.98
C LEU A 91 7.17 -2.77 -6.41
N ALA A 92 8.30 -2.92 -7.11
CA ALA A 92 9.44 -3.70 -6.64
C ALA A 92 10.07 -3.09 -5.36
N SER A 93 10.09 -1.76 -5.25
CA SER A 93 10.61 -1.03 -4.09
C SER A 93 9.67 -1.05 -2.90
N ALA A 94 8.40 -0.67 -3.12
CA ALA A 94 7.43 -0.47 -2.05
C ALA A 94 6.80 -1.78 -1.56
N LYS A 95 6.66 -2.77 -2.44
CA LYS A 95 5.95 -4.05 -2.19
C LYS A 95 4.61 -3.83 -1.47
N PRO A 96 3.68 -3.08 -2.07
CA PRO A 96 2.43 -2.69 -1.41
C PRO A 96 1.49 -3.87 -1.27
N ASP A 97 0.74 -3.88 -0.17
CA ASP A 97 -0.41 -4.77 0.03
C ASP A 97 -1.69 -4.14 -0.56
N VAL A 98 -1.81 -2.82 -0.47
CA VAL A 98 -2.92 -2.03 -0.99
C VAL A 98 -2.37 -0.87 -1.81
N VAL A 99 -2.89 -0.67 -3.02
CA VAL A 99 -2.66 0.53 -3.81
C VAL A 99 -3.99 1.25 -3.97
N MET A 100 -4.02 2.53 -3.58
CA MET A 100 -5.12 3.42 -3.90
C MET A 100 -4.62 4.45 -4.89
N PHE A 101 -5.34 4.67 -5.99
CA PHE A 101 -4.88 5.62 -6.98
C PHE A 101 -5.96 6.56 -7.53
N MET A 102 -5.52 7.79 -7.81
CA MET A 102 -6.26 8.78 -8.59
C MET A 102 -5.31 9.38 -9.63
N LEU A 103 -5.63 9.13 -10.90
CA LEU A 103 -4.84 9.51 -12.07
C LEU A 103 -5.79 9.80 -13.24
N GLY A 104 -5.28 10.37 -14.32
CA GLY A 104 -6.05 10.66 -15.54
C GLY A 104 -6.34 12.14 -15.74
N THR A 105 -6.20 12.98 -14.71
CA THR A 105 -6.36 14.43 -14.81
C THR A 105 -5.43 15.02 -15.86
N ASN A 106 -4.14 14.68 -15.79
CA ASN A 106 -3.14 15.17 -16.73
C ASN A 106 -3.27 14.53 -18.11
N ASP A 107 -3.74 13.28 -18.19
CA ASP A 107 -3.99 12.62 -19.46
C ASP A 107 -5.12 13.36 -20.22
N VAL A 108 -6.23 13.65 -19.55
CA VAL A 108 -7.37 14.38 -20.13
C VAL A 108 -6.97 15.82 -20.49
N SER A 109 -6.26 16.53 -19.61
CA SER A 109 -5.83 17.91 -19.88
C SER A 109 -4.87 18.01 -21.08
N GLN A 110 -4.15 16.93 -21.39
CA GLN A 110 -3.29 16.81 -22.57
C GLN A 110 -3.96 16.12 -23.76
N GLY A 111 -5.29 16.02 -23.77
CA GLY A 111 -6.08 15.53 -24.90
C GLY A 111 -5.96 14.03 -25.16
N LYS A 112 -5.59 13.22 -24.17
CA LYS A 112 -5.59 11.75 -24.30
C LYS A 112 -7.01 11.22 -24.24
N SER A 113 -7.31 10.23 -25.07
CA SER A 113 -8.64 9.61 -25.08
C SER A 113 -8.84 8.72 -23.87
N SER A 114 -10.09 8.61 -23.42
CA SER A 114 -10.48 7.70 -22.33
C SER A 114 -10.09 6.26 -22.62
N THR A 115 -10.14 5.81 -23.89
CA THR A 115 -9.70 4.47 -24.29
C THR A 115 -8.24 4.19 -23.91
N VAL A 116 -7.33 5.12 -24.18
CA VAL A 116 -5.90 4.95 -23.88
C VAL A 116 -5.65 5.04 -22.37
N ILE A 117 -6.38 5.89 -21.66
CA ILE A 117 -6.32 5.98 -20.20
C ILE A 117 -6.77 4.66 -19.56
N MET A 118 -7.91 4.10 -20.00
CA MET A 118 -8.43 2.82 -19.51
C MET A 118 -7.51 1.63 -19.83
N ALA A 119 -6.84 1.63 -20.99
CA ALA A 119 -5.83 0.64 -21.32
C ALA A 119 -4.62 0.74 -20.36
N SER A 120 -4.25 1.97 -19.97
CA SER A 120 -3.18 2.21 -18.99
C SER A 120 -3.58 1.69 -17.61
N TYR A 121 -4.79 1.95 -17.14
CA TYR A 121 -5.29 1.38 -15.87
C TYR A 121 -5.31 -0.15 -15.89
N THR A 122 -5.74 -0.75 -17.01
CA THR A 122 -5.72 -2.21 -17.19
C THR A 122 -4.30 -2.75 -17.02
N LYS A 123 -3.31 -2.14 -17.68
CA LYS A 123 -1.89 -2.49 -17.55
C LYS A 123 -1.40 -2.31 -16.11
N MET A 124 -1.76 -1.21 -15.45
CA MET A 124 -1.37 -0.95 -14.06
C MET A 124 -1.88 -2.04 -13.11
N VAL A 125 -3.16 -2.41 -13.19
CA VAL A 125 -3.74 -3.48 -12.37
C VAL A 125 -3.05 -4.82 -12.63
N GLN A 126 -2.71 -5.12 -13.89
CA GLN A 126 -1.95 -6.33 -14.23
C GLN A 126 -0.56 -6.34 -13.58
N LEU A 127 0.17 -5.22 -13.64
CA LEU A 127 1.49 -5.08 -13.01
C LEU A 127 1.41 -5.23 -11.48
N MET A 128 0.43 -4.57 -10.83
CA MET A 128 0.20 -4.67 -9.39
C MET A 128 -0.06 -6.12 -8.97
N ARG A 129 -0.96 -6.82 -9.67
CA ARG A 129 -1.27 -8.24 -9.42
C ARG A 129 -0.08 -9.14 -9.69
N ALA A 130 0.72 -8.86 -10.71
CA ALA A 130 1.93 -9.63 -11.00
C ALA A 130 3.01 -9.45 -9.92
N SER A 131 3.13 -8.25 -9.34
CA SER A 131 4.09 -7.96 -8.26
C SER A 131 3.71 -8.57 -6.91
N ASN A 132 2.45 -8.95 -6.71
CA ASN A 132 1.93 -9.48 -5.46
C ASN A 132 1.43 -10.93 -5.63
N ARG A 133 2.30 -11.78 -6.21
CA ARG A 133 2.08 -13.23 -6.25
C ARG A 133 2.88 -13.86 -5.12
N ILE A 134 2.19 -14.67 -4.31
CA ILE A 134 2.74 -15.47 -3.21
C ILE A 134 3.50 -16.66 -3.78
#